data_AF-A0A2V2G3B0-F1
#
_entry.id   AF-A0A2V2G3B0-F1
#
_cell.length_a   1.000
_cell.length_b   1.000
_cell.length_c   1.000
_cell.angle_alpha   90.00
_cell.angle_beta   90.00
_cell.angle_gamma   90.00
#
_symmetry.space_group_name_H-M   'P 1'
#
loop_
_entity.id
_entity.type
_entity.pdbx_description
1 polymer ?
#
loop_
_entity_poly.entity_id
_entity_poly.type
_entity_poly.pdbx_seq_one_letter_code
_entity_poly.pdbx_strand_id
1 'polypeptide(L)' 'MSQRPIQPASPEGMEILFFYRCPSCRRQVALLSPTQPAMAQCDACGRPFPIVPVDERSVQYIKLMLNNGRAAVDPDFA' A
#
# COMPACT_ATOMS: atom_id res chain seq x y z
N MET A 1 -36.25 -10.50 -10.95
CA MET A 1 -34.90 -9.90 -10.80
C MET A 1 -34.02 -10.45 -11.91
N SER A 2 -33.44 -9.57 -12.73
CA SER A 2 -32.62 -9.98 -13.88
C SER A 2 -31.29 -10.56 -13.39
N GLN A 3 -31.02 -11.83 -13.69
CA GLN A 3 -29.79 -12.55 -13.31
C GLN A 3 -28.63 -12.19 -14.27
N ARG A 4 -28.40 -10.90 -14.54
CA ARG A 4 -27.22 -10.49 -15.31
C ARG A 4 -25.97 -10.80 -14.48
N PRO A 5 -24.97 -11.49 -15.06
CA PRO A 5 -23.70 -11.72 -14.38
C PRO A 5 -23.10 -10.39 -13.92
N ILE A 6 -22.57 -10.36 -12.70
CA ILE A 6 -21.83 -9.22 -12.18
C ILE A 6 -20.55 -9.12 -13.01
N GLN A 7 -20.34 -7.95 -13.62
CA GLN A 7 -19.13 -7.67 -14.39
C GLN A 7 -17.96 -7.45 -13.42
N PRO A 8 -16.75 -7.94 -13.71
CA PRO A 8 -15.58 -7.71 -12.84
C PRO A 8 -15.34 -6.22 -12.64
N ALA A 9 -15.04 -5.82 -11.40
CA ALA A 9 -14.72 -4.43 -11.07
C ALA A 9 -13.25 -4.13 -11.38
N SER A 10 -13.00 -2.99 -12.02
CA SER A 10 -11.64 -2.48 -12.26
C SER A 10 -11.12 -1.69 -11.05
N PRO A 11 -9.79 -1.62 -10.84
CA PRO A 11 -9.20 -0.77 -9.81
C PRO A 11 -9.50 0.72 -10.07
N GLU A 12 -9.86 1.46 -9.02
CA GLU A 12 -10.12 2.90 -9.11
C GLU A 12 -8.94 3.76 -8.61
N GLY A 13 -8.06 3.16 -7.81
CA GLY A 13 -6.92 3.81 -7.15
C GLY A 13 -5.86 2.82 -6.68
N MET A 14 -4.70 3.34 -6.24
CA MET A 14 -3.59 2.53 -5.75
C MET A 14 -2.87 3.20 -4.57
N GLU A 15 -2.53 2.37 -3.59
CA GLU A 15 -1.67 2.75 -2.48
C GLU A 15 -0.48 1.78 -2.37
N ILE A 16 0.65 2.28 -1.87
CA ILE A 16 1.88 1.48 -1.73
C ILE A 16 2.15 1.22 -0.25
N LEU A 17 2.32 -0.06 0.08
CA LEU A 17 2.69 -0.52 1.41
C LEU A 17 4.21 -0.70 1.51
N PHE A 18 4.76 -0.27 2.64
CA PHE A 18 6.14 -0.50 3.02
C PHE A 18 6.20 -1.33 4.29
N PHE A 19 7.15 -2.25 4.35
CA PHE A 19 7.29 -3.19 5.45
C PHE A 19 8.47 -2.82 6.34
N TYR A 20 8.17 -2.61 7.62
CA TYR A 20 9.16 -2.33 8.65
C TYR A 20 9.23 -3.50 9.62
N ARG A 21 10.43 -3.82 10.11
CA ARG A 21 10.60 -4.89 11.09
C ARG A 21 10.64 -4.28 12.49
N CYS A 22 9.70 -4.67 13.35
CA CYS A 22 9.67 -4.24 14.74
C CYS A 22 10.99 -4.64 15.45
N PRO A 23 11.69 -3.70 16.09
CA PRO A 23 12.95 -4.00 16.77
C PRO A 23 12.75 -4.84 18.04
N SER A 24 11.56 -4.84 18.64
CA SER A 24 11.27 -5.57 19.89
C SER A 24 10.91 -7.04 19.66
N CYS A 25 10.00 -7.34 18.72
CA CYS A 25 9.49 -8.70 18.52
C CYS A 25 9.71 -9.25 17.11
N ARG A 26 10.41 -8.51 16.23
CA ARG A 26 10.74 -8.88 14.84
C ARG A 26 9.55 -9.06 13.90
N ARG A 27 8.32 -8.80 14.36
CA ARG A 27 7.12 -8.74 13.53
C ARG A 27 7.30 -7.75 12.37
N GLN A 28 6.86 -8.16 11.18
CA GLN A 28 6.78 -7.29 10.01
C GLN A 28 5.48 -6.47 10.07
N VAL A 29 5.63 -5.15 10.10
CA VAL A 29 4.53 -4.16 10.17
C VAL A 29 4.42 -3.48 8.82
N ALA A 30 3.23 -3.50 8.22
CA ALA A 30 2.95 -2.84 6.95
C ALA A 30 2.38 -1.44 7.19
N LEU A 31 2.91 -0.43 6.49
CA LEU A 31 2.46 0.95 6.58
C LEU A 31 2.21 1.52 5.19
N LEU A 32 1.16 2.35 5.05
CA LEU A 32 0.84 3.05 3.82
C LEU A 32 1.78 4.23 3.63
N SER A 33 2.72 4.10 2.70
CA SER A 33 3.63 5.17 2.21
C SER A 33 3.98 6.27 3.24
N PRO A 34 4.65 5.93 4.36
CA PRO A 34 4.92 6.91 5.41
C PRO A 34 6.01 7.91 4.97
N THR A 35 5.61 9.03 4.38
CA THR A 35 6.55 10.03 3.79
C THR A 35 7.12 11.01 4.81
N GLN A 36 6.64 10.98 6.05
CA GLN A 36 7.11 11.85 7.14
C GLN A 36 7.70 11.01 8.27
N PRO A 37 8.71 11.53 9.01
CA PRO A 37 9.21 10.88 10.22
C PRO A 37 8.07 10.60 11.20
N ALA A 38 7.97 9.36 11.67
CA ALA A 38 6.87 8.94 12.53
C ALA A 38 7.28 7.80 13.48
N MET A 39 6.44 7.56 14.49
CA MET A 39 6.49 6.36 15.34
C MET A 39 5.46 5.36 14.82
N ALA A 40 5.89 4.19 14.40
CA ALA A 40 5.01 3.10 14.05
C ALA A 40 4.61 2.32 15.31
N GLN A 41 3.36 1.89 15.38
CA GLN A 41 2.86 1.03 16.45
C GLN A 41 2.89 -0.43 15.98
N CYS A 42 3.59 -1.32 16.70
CA CYS A 42 3.62 -2.73 16.33
C CYS A 42 2.28 -3.43 16.64
N ASP A 43 1.68 -4.04 15.62
CA ASP A 43 0.43 -4.81 15.69
C ASP A 43 0.52 -6.07 16.58
N ALA A 44 1.72 -6.63 16.75
CA ALA A 44 1.91 -7.85 17.55
C ALA A 44 2.26 -7.60 19.02
N CYS A 45 3.19 -6.67 19.32
CA CYS A 45 3.67 -6.45 20.69
C CYS A 45 3.25 -5.12 21.31
N GLY A 46 2.56 -4.25 20.55
CA GLY A 46 2.08 -2.96 21.04
C GLY A 46 3.19 -1.96 21.41
N ARG A 47 4.44 -2.22 21.05
CA ARG A 47 5.53 -1.27 21.30
C ARG A 47 5.69 -0.30 20.13
N PRO A 48 5.75 1.02 20.39
CA PRO A 48 6.05 1.99 19.35
C PRO A 48 7.53 1.93 18.98
N PHE A 49 7.87 2.19 17.73
CA PHE A 49 9.25 2.29 17.26
C PHE A 49 9.39 3.34 16.13
N PRO A 50 10.51 4.08 16.06
CA PRO A 50 10.72 5.06 15.02
C PRO A 50 10.92 4.38 13.67
N ILE A 51 10.40 4.99 12.61
CA ILE A 51 10.59 4.53 11.24
C ILE A 51 11.29 5.60 10.39
N VAL A 52 12.04 5.13 9.41
CA VAL A 52 12.61 6.01 8.37
C VAL A 52 11.50 6.31 7.35
N PRO A 53 11.26 7.58 7.00
CA PRO A 53 10.27 7.93 6.00
C PRO A 53 10.67 7.41 4.61
N VAL A 54 9.67 7.14 3.78
CA VAL A 54 9.88 6.82 2.37
C VAL A 54 9.93 8.10 1.55
N ASP A 55 10.62 8.05 0.41
CA ASP A 55 10.70 9.18 -0.50
C ASP A 55 9.36 9.42 -1.21
N GLU A 56 8.77 10.60 -1.00
CA GLU A 56 7.47 10.97 -1.57
C GLU A 56 7.49 10.98 -3.09
N ARG A 57 8.57 11.46 -3.71
CA ARG A 57 8.68 11.54 -5.17
C ARG A 57 8.67 10.16 -5.82
N SER A 58 9.32 9.19 -5.19
CA SER A 58 9.33 7.79 -5.63
C SER A 58 7.93 7.18 -5.56
N VAL A 59 7.18 7.42 -4.48
CA VAL A 59 5.78 6.97 -4.35
C VAL A 59 4.90 7.60 -5.44
N GLN A 60 5.01 8.93 -5.63
CA GLN A 60 4.27 9.66 -6.66
C GLN A 60 4.61 9.18 -8.07
N TYR A 61 5.88 8.91 -8.35
CA TYR A 61 6.34 8.39 -9.64
C TYR A 61 5.65 7.06 -9.97
N ILE A 62 5.65 6.09 -9.04
CA ILE A 62 5.00 4.80 -9.26
C ILE A 62 3.49 4.97 -9.46
N LYS A 63 2.83 5.80 -8.64
CA LYS A 63 1.40 6.09 -8.80
C LYS A 63 1.08 6.70 -10.16
N LEU A 64 1.88 7.67 -10.63
CA LEU A 64 1.72 8.27 -11.96
C LEU A 64 1.93 7.24 -13.08
N MET A 65 3.02 6.46 -13.01
CA MET A 65 3.36 5.47 -14.02
C MET A 65 2.26 4.42 -14.23
N LEU A 66 1.55 4.05 -13.16
CA LEU A 66 0.48 3.06 -13.22
C LEU A 66 -0.93 3.67 -13.34
N ASN A 67 -1.03 4.97 -13.70
CA ASN A 67 -2.31 5.70 -13.75
C ASN A 67 -3.15 5.47 -12.48
N ASN A 68 -2.51 5.66 -11.32
CA ASN A 68 -3.04 5.38 -10.00
C ASN A 68 -3.64 3.97 -9.86
N GLY A 69 -3.00 2.95 -10.45
CA GLY A 69 -3.43 1.54 -10.42
C GLY A 69 -4.33 1.11 -11.57
N ARG A 70 -4.91 2.05 -12.34
CA ARG A 70 -5.78 1.72 -13.48
C ARG A 70 -5.03 1.01 -14.60
N ALA A 71 -3.75 1.32 -14.79
CA ALA A 71 -2.91 0.66 -15.78
C ALA A 71 -2.30 -0.65 -15.28
N ALA A 72 -2.62 -1.08 -14.04
CA ALA A 72 -2.13 -2.34 -13.48
C ALA A 72 -3.11 -3.51 -13.71
N VAL A 73 -4.22 -3.27 -14.42
CA VAL A 73 -5.13 -4.34 -14.85
C VAL A 73 -4.43 -5.23 -15.85
N ASP A 74 -4.57 -6.54 -15.65
CA ASP A 74 -4.07 -7.53 -16.60
C ASP A 74 -4.72 -7.29 -17.99
N PRO A 75 -3.95 -7.13 -19.07
CA PRO A 75 -4.47 -6.86 -20.41
C PRO A 75 -5.50 -7.89 -20.90
N ASP A 76 -5.45 -9.14 -20.41
CA ASP A 76 -6.42 -10.17 -20.76
C ASP A 76 -7.81 -9.92 -20.13
N PHE A 77 -7.90 -8.96 -19.21
CA PHE A 77 -9.10 -8.60 -18.46
C PHE A 77 -9.47 -7.09 -18.57
N ALA A 78 -8.75 -6.33 -19.41
CA ALA A 78 -8.93 -4.88 -19.59
C ALA A 78 -9.95 -4.52 -20.69
#